data_AF-A0A6I3U954-F1
#
_entry.id   AF-A0A6I3U954-F1
#
_cell.length_a   1.000
_cell.length_b   1.000
_cell.length_c   1.000
_cell.angle_alpha   90.00
_cell.angle_beta   90.00
_cell.angle_gamma   90.00
#
_symmetry.space_group_name_H-M   'P 1'
#
loop_
_entity.id
_entity.type
_entity.pdbx_description
1 polymer ?
#
loop_
_entity_poly.entity_id
_entity_poly.type
_entity_poly.pdbx_seq_one_letter_code
_entity_poly.pdbx_strand_id
1 'polypeptide(L)'
;KWGAVELEGLGTVFLGAPEMLLDSEVPEAREALERGSRVLVLALSHEKLDHHKPQKPSDIQALALLEILDPIREGAAETLDYLRSQEVGLKII
;
A
#
# COMPACT_ATOMS: atom_id res chain seq x y z
N LYS A 1 5.89 3.44 1.87
CA LYS A 1 5.59 4.79 2.42
C LYS A 1 4.22 4.76 3.11
N TRP A 2 3.99 5.63 4.09
CA TRP A 2 2.68 5.80 4.75
C TRP A 2 2.28 7.28 4.70
N GLY A 3 0.97 7.53 4.76
CA GLY A 3 0.38 8.83 5.05
C GLY A 3 -0.33 8.79 6.40
N ALA A 4 -0.54 9.95 7.01
CA ALA A 4 -1.20 10.04 8.31
C ALA A 4 -2.09 11.29 8.41
N VAL A 5 -3.13 11.20 9.23
CA VAL A 5 -4.02 12.31 9.57
C VAL A 5 -4.30 12.31 11.07
N GLU A 6 -4.19 13.48 11.70
CA GLU A 6 -4.57 13.67 13.09
C GLU A 6 -6.07 13.97 13.18
N LEU A 7 -6.77 13.24 14.04
CA LEU A 7 -8.20 13.39 14.29
C LEU A 7 -8.43 13.69 15.76
N GLU A 8 -9.12 14.80 16.04
CA GLU A 8 -9.42 15.24 17.40
C GLU A 8 -10.23 14.18 18.16
N GLY A 9 -9.76 13.84 19.37
CA GLY A 9 -10.39 12.83 20.23
C GLY A 9 -10.11 11.37 19.85
N LEU A 10 -9.49 11.08 18.71
CA LEU A 10 -9.17 9.72 18.25
C LEU A 10 -7.66 9.45 18.20
N GLY A 11 -6.84 10.44 17.89
CA GLY A 11 -5.39 10.31 17.72
C GLY A 11 -4.97 10.42 16.26
N THR A 12 -3.87 9.77 15.89
CA THR A 12 -3.31 9.81 14.54
C THR A 12 -3.62 8.53 13.78
N VAL A 13 -4.34 8.64 12.67
CA VAL A 13 -4.65 7.54 11.76
C VAL A 13 -3.58 7.44 10.68
N PHE A 14 -3.06 6.23 10.46
CA PHE A 14 -2.06 5.92 9.46
C PHE A 14 -2.64 5.03 8.37
N LEU A 15 -2.23 5.29 7.13
CA LEU A 15 -2.51 4.44 5.98
C LEU A 15 -1.22 4.22 5.19
N GLY A 16 -0.83 2.96 4.98
CA GLY A 16 0.44 2.67 4.33
C GLY A 16 0.63 1.22 3.96
N ALA A 17 1.76 0.93 3.32
CA ALA A 17 2.10 -0.44 2.93
C ALA A 17 2.35 -1.33 4.17
N PRO A 18 2.02 -2.64 4.13
CA PRO A 18 2.16 -3.54 5.26
C PRO A 18 3.54 -3.54 5.90
N GLU A 19 4.60 -3.61 5.10
CA GLU A 19 6.00 -3.64 5.53
C GLU A 19 6.46 -2.36 6.24
N MET A 20 5.69 -1.27 6.12
CA MET A 20 5.98 -0.01 6.79
C MET A 20 5.29 0.14 8.15
N LEU A 21 4.12 -0.49 8.33
CA LEU A 21 3.25 -0.27 9.49
C LEU A 21 3.16 -1.50 10.40
N LEU A 22 3.44 -2.70 9.90
CA LEU A 22 3.44 -3.93 10.66
C LEU A 22 4.86 -4.33 11.06
N ASP A 23 5.01 -4.95 12.23
CA ASP A 23 6.30 -5.46 12.70
C ASP A 23 6.54 -6.92 12.27
N SER A 24 5.47 -7.61 11.85
CA SER A 24 5.53 -8.96 11.29
C SER A 24 4.66 -9.06 10.05
N GLU A 25 5.04 -9.96 9.15
CA GLU A 25 4.22 -10.29 7.98
C GLU A 25 2.88 -10.92 8.41
N VAL A 26 1.83 -10.59 7.67
CA VAL A 26 0.49 -11.15 7.86
C VAL A 26 0.17 -11.99 6.61
N PRO A 27 -0.19 -13.28 6.76
CA PRO A 27 -0.39 -14.19 5.62
C PRO A 27 -1.36 -13.65 4.56
N GLU A 28 -2.47 -13.05 4.98
CA GLU A 28 -3.50 -12.50 4.10
C GLU A 28 -2.95 -11.35 3.24
N ALA A 29 -2.07 -10.51 3.81
CA ALA A 29 -1.40 -9.45 3.07
C ALA A 29 -0.44 -10.03 2.02
N ARG A 30 0.34 -11.06 2.39
CA ARG A 30 1.25 -11.74 1.46
C ARG A 30 0.48 -12.38 0.30
N GLU A 31 -0.58 -13.12 0.61
CA GLU A 31 -1.38 -13.80 -0.41
C GLU A 31 -2.05 -12.82 -1.39
N ALA A 32 -2.52 -11.67 -0.89
CA ALA A 32 -3.06 -10.61 -1.74
C ALA A 32 -1.98 -9.99 -2.66
N LEU A 33 -0.79 -9.71 -2.12
CA LEU A 33 0.34 -9.21 -2.91
C LEU A 33 0.77 -10.21 -4.00
N GLU A 34 0.81 -11.51 -3.69
CA GLU A 34 1.15 -12.58 -4.64
C GLU A 34 0.16 -12.68 -5.81
N ARG A 35 -1.11 -12.34 -5.57
CA ARG A 35 -2.13 -12.25 -6.63
C ARG A 35 -2.10 -10.94 -7.41
N GLY A 36 -1.16 -10.04 -7.09
CA GLY A 36 -1.01 -8.73 -7.76
C GLY A 36 -1.91 -7.64 -7.20
N SER A 37 -2.60 -7.87 -6.07
CA SER A 37 -3.39 -6.83 -5.41
C SER A 37 -2.48 -5.79 -4.76
N ARG A 38 -2.94 -4.55 -4.69
CA ARG A 38 -2.35 -3.53 -3.83
C ARG A 38 -2.89 -3.71 -2.42
N VAL A 39 -2.01 -3.82 -1.44
CA VAL A 39 -2.39 -3.98 -0.02
C VAL A 39 -2.00 -2.75 0.77
N LEU A 40 -2.93 -2.25 1.60
CA LEU A 40 -2.68 -1.17 2.56
C LEU A 40 -3.10 -1.61 3.97
N VAL A 41 -2.43 -1.07 4.98
CA VAL A 41 -2.79 -1.20 6.39
C VAL A 41 -3.38 0.11 6.87
N LEU A 42 -4.56 0.04 7.49
CA LEU A 42 -5.11 1.10 8.31
C LEU A 42 -4.66 0.87 9.76
N ALA A 43 -4.07 1.88 10.37
CA ALA A 43 -3.58 1.80 11.74
C ALA A 43 -3.89 3.09 12.53
N LEU A 44 -3.82 3.01 13.85
CA LEU A 44 -4.06 4.12 14.78
C LEU A 44 -2.93 4.20 15.80
N SER A 45 -2.55 5.41 16.18
CA SER A 45 -1.71 5.70 17.33
C SER A 45 -2.34 6.82 18.15
N HIS A 46 -2.17 6.79 19.47
CA HIS A 46 -2.62 7.88 20.33
C HIS A 46 -1.59 9.01 20.44
N GLU A 47 -0.37 8.81 19.92
CA GLU A 47 0.66 9.83 19.83
C GLU A 47 0.35 10.83 18.71
N LYS A 48 0.68 12.09 18.96
CA LYS A 48 0.66 13.14 17.92
C LYS A 48 1.85 12.96 17.00
N LEU A 49 1.66 13.26 15.72
CA LEU A 49 2.75 13.17 14.77
C LEU A 49 3.68 14.38 14.92
N ASP A 50 4.98 14.18 14.86
CA ASP A 50 5.92 15.28 14.64
C ASP A 50 5.98 15.59 13.14
N HIS A 51 5.45 16.75 12.74
CA HIS A 51 5.35 17.13 11.32
C HIS A 51 6.69 17.58 10.76
N HIS A 52 7.65 17.97 11.61
CA HIS A 52 9.01 18.33 11.19
C HIS A 52 9.88 17.09 10.99
N LYS A 53 9.62 16.01 11.74
CA LYS A 53 10.32 14.75 11.62
C LYS A 53 9.36 13.56 11.77
N PRO A 54 8.56 13.27 10.73
CA PRO A 54 7.56 12.20 10.79
C PRO A 54 8.23 10.84 10.98
N GLN A 55 7.89 10.18 12.09
CA GLN A 55 8.36 8.84 12.44
C GLN A 55 7.16 7.95 12.77
N LYS A 56 7.31 6.64 12.55
CA LYS A 56 6.30 5.65 12.96
C LYS A 56 6.25 5.64 14.50
N PRO A 57 5.09 5.92 15.12
CA PRO A 57 4.94 5.82 16.58
C PRO A 57 5.15 4.38 17.05
N SER A 58 5.67 4.20 18.26
CA SER A 58 5.86 2.87 18.84
C SER A 58 4.56 2.19 19.28
N ASP A 59 3.50 2.98 19.53
CA ASP A 59 2.20 2.50 19.99
C ASP A 59 1.22 2.24 18.83
N ILE A 60 1.71 2.26 17.58
CA ILE A 60 0.85 2.09 16.41
C ILE A 60 0.19 0.72 16.39
N GLN A 61 -1.13 0.72 16.30
CA GLN A 61 -1.96 -0.47 16.28
C GLN A 61 -2.62 -0.64 14.91
N ALA A 62 -2.35 -1.75 14.24
CA ALA A 62 -3.05 -2.12 13.01
C ALA A 62 -4.53 -2.43 13.30
N LEU A 63 -5.42 -1.82 12.52
CA LEU A 63 -6.87 -1.97 12.63
C LEU A 63 -7.45 -2.84 11.52
N ALA A 64 -6.94 -2.69 10.29
CA ALA A 64 -7.44 -3.43 9.13
C ALA A 64 -6.40 -3.55 8.02
N LEU A 65 -6.54 -4.62 7.22
CA LEU A 65 -5.93 -4.75 5.91
C LEU A 65 -6.95 -4.37 4.83
N LEU A 66 -6.50 -3.61 3.85
CA LEU A 66 -7.26 -3.18 2.69
C LEU A 66 -6.62 -3.79 1.45
N GLU A 67 -7.31 -4.75 0.83
CA GLU A 67 -6.94 -5.30 -0.47
C GLU A 67 -7.64 -4.51 -1.58
N ILE A 68 -6.86 -3.98 -2.50
CA ILE A 68 -7.32 -3.21 -3.66
C ILE A 68 -6.85 -3.94 -4.91
N LEU A 69 -7.80 -4.45 -5.70
CA LEU A 69 -7.52 -5.06 -6.98
C LEU A 69 -7.14 -3.99 -8.00
N ASP A 70 -6.09 -4.25 -8.78
CA ASP A 70 -5.73 -3.44 -9.96
C ASP A 70 -6.06 -4.26 -11.21
N PRO A 71 -7.30 -4.17 -11.74
CA PRO A 71 -7.71 -4.99 -12.86
C PRO A 71 -6.92 -4.63 -14.12
N ILE A 72 -6.48 -5.65 -14.85
CA ILE A 72 -5.84 -5.46 -16.15
C ILE A 72 -6.84 -4.80 -17.10
N ARG A 73 -6.42 -3.72 -17.76
CA ARG A 73 -7.24 -3.00 -18.74
C ARG A 73 -7.57 -3.91 -19.93
N GLU A 74 -8.79 -3.80 -20.43
CA GLU A 74 -9.17 -4.40 -21.70
C GLU A 74 -8.22 -3.91 -22.81
N GLY A 75 -7.80 -4.81 -23.71
CA GLY A 75 -6.87 -4.46 -24.79
C GLY A 75 -5.39 -4.40 -24.37
N ALA A 76 -5.05 -4.63 -23.09
CA ALA A 76 -3.66 -4.54 -22.63
C ALA A 76 -2.77 -5.59 -23.31
N ALA A 77 -3.25 -6.82 -23.48
CA ALA A 77 -2.49 -7.88 -24.13
C ALA A 77 -2.20 -7.54 -25.59
N GLU A 78 -3.22 -7.12 -26.32
CA GLU A 78 -3.15 -6.72 -27.72
C GLU A 78 -2.20 -5.53 -27.93
N THR A 79 -2.24 -4.56 -27.00
CA THR A 79 -1.33 -3.40 -27.02
C THR A 79 0.13 -3.86 -26.82
N LEU A 80 0.38 -4.75 -25.86
CA LEU A 80 1.72 -5.27 -25.61
C LEU A 80 2.24 -6.08 -26.80
N ASP A 81 1.40 -6.90 -27.43
CA ASP A 81 1.77 -7.69 -28.60
C ASP A 81 2.02 -6.82 -29.82
N TYR A 82 1.20 -5.79 -30.03
CA TYR A 82 1.45 -4.78 -31.07
C TYR A 82 2.81 -4.11 -30.88
N LEU A 83 3.12 -3.61 -29.67
CA LEU A 83 4.40 -2.95 -29.40
C LEU A 83 5.60 -3.88 -29.63
N ARG A 84 5.50 -5.17 -29.23
CA ARG A 84 6.55 -6.16 -29.55
C ARG A 84 6.72 -6.37 -31.05
N SER A 85 5.62 -6.41 -31.82
CA SER A 85 5.68 -6.56 -33.29
C SER A 85 6.39 -5.39 -33.98
N GLN A 86 6.41 -4.21 -33.35
CA GLN A 86 7.10 -3.01 -33.83
C GLN A 86 8.55 -2.92 -33.33
N GLU A 87 9.08 -4.00 -32.73
CA GLU A 87 10.43 -4.06 -32.14
C GLU A 87 10.65 -3.00 -31.03
N VAL A 88 9.56 -2.55 -30.39
CA VAL A 88 9.63 -1.62 -29.26
C VAL A 88 9.98 -2.38 -27.99
N GLY A 89 11.06 -1.97 -27.34
CA GLY A 89 11.45 -2.49 -26.03
C GLY A 89 10.42 -2.14 -24.96
N LEU A 90 9.86 -3.16 -24.31
CA LEU A 90 8.90 -2.99 -23.21
C LEU A 90 9.61 -2.98 -21.87
N LYS A 91 9.19 -2.06 -20.99
CA LYS A 91 9.62 -2.00 -19.59
C LYS A 91 8.41 -1.80 -18.68
N ILE A 92 8.17 -2.75 -17.79
CA ILE A 92 7.23 -2.60 -16.68
C ILE A 92 7.98 -1.91 -15.53
N ILE A 93 7.37 -0.88 -14.92
CA ILE A 93 7.96 -0.05 -13.85
C ILE A 93 7.12 -0.20 -12.60
#